data_AF-A0A2S4ZL84-F1
#
_entry.id   AF-A0A2S4ZL84-F1
#
_cell.length_a   1.000
_cell.length_b   1.000
_cell.length_c   1.000
_cell.angle_alpha   90.00
_cell.angle_beta   90.00
_cell.angle_gamma   90.00
#
_symmetry.space_group_name_H-M   'P 1'
#
loop_
_entity.id
_entity.type
_entity.pdbx_description
1 polymer ?
#
loop_
_entity_poly.entity_id
_entity_poly.type
_entity_poly.pdbx_seq_one_letter_code
_entity_poly.pdbx_strand_id
1 'polypeptide(L)'
;MQDDMWSPPPVLLTVDLVILTLREGRLCVLLVERGEDPFRGMRALPGGFLNHAGEGILDAAHRELSEETALTAGSVHLEQLGIYGDVGRDPRGRVVSVAHLAIAPGLPEPVAGTDAADAAWVPAESVLSGEARLAFDHRRIVTDGIERARTKLESTALATAFCGELFTIAELQQVYEAVWGTELDTRNFYRKVQAVEGFIVPAGSGRRSTGGRPARLYRPGPKTVLFPPLMRPVPPATEESTREGGE
;
A
#
# COMPACT_ATOMS: atom_id res chain seq x y z
N MET A 1 35.17 41.73 -7.38
CA MET A 1 34.63 40.36 -7.44
C MET A 1 33.83 40.18 -6.18
N GLN A 2 32.49 40.27 -6.29
CA GLN A 2 31.62 39.90 -5.19
C GLN A 2 31.73 38.38 -5.08
N ASP A 3 32.22 37.89 -3.95
CA ASP A 3 32.05 36.50 -3.55
C ASP A 3 30.55 36.29 -3.38
N ASP A 4 29.86 35.88 -4.45
CA ASP A 4 28.54 35.29 -4.34
C ASP A 4 28.72 33.97 -3.58
N MET A 5 28.67 34.08 -2.25
CA MET A 5 28.62 32.95 -1.35
C MET A 5 27.38 32.14 -1.73
N TRP A 6 27.59 31.02 -2.42
CA TRP A 6 26.51 30.11 -2.79
C TRP A 6 25.69 29.75 -1.55
N SER A 7 24.39 30.01 -1.60
CA SER A 7 23.43 29.57 -0.59
C SER A 7 22.43 28.59 -1.23
N PRO A 8 22.11 27.48 -0.55
CA PRO A 8 21.10 26.56 -1.06
C PRO A 8 19.72 27.23 -1.02
N PRO A 9 18.87 27.04 -2.04
CA PRO A 9 17.51 27.54 -1.99
C PRO A 9 16.72 26.83 -0.88
N PRO A 10 15.77 27.52 -0.23
CA PRO A 10 14.89 26.88 0.74
C PRO A 10 14.03 25.81 0.03
N VAL A 11 13.88 24.66 0.68
CA VAL A 11 13.06 23.54 0.23
C VAL A 11 12.08 23.19 1.34
N LEU A 12 10.80 23.08 1.00
CA LEU A 12 9.77 22.64 1.92
C LEU A 12 9.72 21.10 1.96
N LEU A 13 9.54 20.54 3.16
CA LEU A 13 9.46 19.11 3.37
C LEU A 13 8.06 18.69 3.79
N THR A 14 7.57 17.64 3.16
CA THR A 14 6.29 17.00 3.45
C THR A 14 6.49 15.50 3.63
N VAL A 15 5.53 14.87 4.31
CA VAL A 15 5.36 13.43 4.39
C VAL A 15 4.01 13.07 3.81
N ASP A 16 3.96 12.06 2.94
CA ASP A 16 2.73 11.50 2.39
C ASP A 16 2.64 10.02 2.75
N LEU A 17 1.45 9.54 3.11
CA LEU A 17 1.21 8.16 3.53
C LEU A 17 0.36 7.41 2.52
N VAL A 18 0.92 6.38 1.89
CA VAL A 18 0.15 5.37 1.17
C VAL A 18 -0.30 4.33 2.19
N ILE A 19 -1.53 4.46 2.69
CA ILE A 19 -2.10 3.54 3.68
C ILE A 19 -3.00 2.54 2.95
N LEU A 20 -2.64 1.26 3.00
CA LEU A 20 -3.31 0.16 2.32
C LEU A 20 -3.94 -0.82 3.31
N THR A 21 -5.15 -1.26 2.98
CA THR A 21 -5.84 -2.35 3.69
C THR A 21 -6.71 -3.16 2.74
N LEU A 22 -7.27 -4.27 3.24
CA LEU A 22 -8.29 -5.02 2.52
C LEU A 22 -9.67 -4.68 3.08
N ARG A 23 -10.58 -4.28 2.21
CA ARG A 23 -12.02 -4.10 2.51
C ARG A 23 -12.82 -4.90 1.50
N GLU A 24 -13.76 -5.72 1.99
CA GLU A 24 -14.64 -6.53 1.14
C GLU A 24 -13.90 -7.35 0.07
N GLY A 25 -12.71 -7.88 0.42
CA GLY A 25 -11.87 -8.67 -0.50
C GLY A 25 -11.13 -7.85 -1.56
N ARG A 26 -11.09 -6.52 -1.44
CA ARG A 26 -10.40 -5.61 -2.36
C ARG A 26 -9.30 -4.83 -1.65
N LEU A 27 -8.19 -4.60 -2.36
CA LEU A 27 -7.16 -3.66 -1.90
C LEU A 27 -7.71 -2.23 -1.99
N CYS A 28 -7.71 -1.53 -0.87
CA CYS A 28 -8.13 -0.14 -0.76
C CYS A 28 -6.97 0.72 -0.24
N VAL A 29 -6.96 1.97 -0.68
CA VAL A 29 -6.06 3.02 -0.21
C VAL A 29 -6.85 4.08 0.54
N LEU A 30 -6.30 4.59 1.66
CA LEU A 30 -6.89 5.74 2.35
C LEU A 30 -6.62 7.00 1.54
N LEU A 31 -7.68 7.76 1.26
CA LEU A 31 -7.58 9.09 0.66
C LEU A 31 -8.37 10.09 1.48
N VAL A 32 -7.85 11.32 1.56
CA VAL A 32 -8.52 12.47 2.17
C VAL A 32 -8.99 13.42 1.08
N GLU A 33 -10.10 14.12 1.30
CA GLU A 33 -10.52 15.25 0.48
C GLU A 33 -9.91 16.54 1.03
N ARG A 34 -9.16 17.27 0.19
CA ARG A 34 -8.47 18.49 0.61
C ARG A 34 -9.47 19.60 0.95
N GLY A 35 -9.41 20.13 2.18
CA GLY A 35 -10.17 21.31 2.59
C GLY A 35 -9.60 22.63 2.06
N GLU A 36 -8.32 22.65 1.66
CA GLU A 36 -7.60 23.88 1.34
C GLU A 36 -6.97 23.91 -0.06
N ASP A 37 -6.77 25.14 -0.57
CA ASP A 37 -6.02 25.38 -1.79
C ASP A 37 -4.52 25.03 -1.61
N PRO A 38 -3.83 24.60 -2.67
CA PRO A 38 -4.32 24.29 -4.02
C PRO A 38 -5.14 22.98 -4.05
N PHE A 39 -5.88 22.74 -5.13
CA PHE A 39 -6.65 21.50 -5.35
C PHE A 39 -7.71 21.23 -4.26
N ARG A 40 -8.33 22.27 -3.70
CA ARG A 40 -9.46 22.14 -2.77
C ARG A 40 -10.55 21.25 -3.39
N GLY A 41 -11.11 20.34 -2.59
CA GLY A 41 -12.13 19.37 -3.01
C GLY A 41 -11.59 18.18 -3.82
N MET A 42 -10.28 18.12 -4.10
CA MET A 42 -9.67 16.93 -4.71
C MET A 42 -9.20 15.94 -3.65
N ARG A 43 -9.23 14.66 -4.01
CA ARG A 43 -8.65 13.59 -3.19
C ARG A 43 -7.12 13.69 -3.17
N ALA A 44 -6.51 13.36 -2.04
CA ALA A 44 -5.07 13.33 -1.83
C ALA A 44 -4.69 12.17 -0.90
N LEU A 45 -3.41 11.85 -0.85
CA LEU A 45 -2.86 11.05 0.22
C LEU A 45 -2.97 11.85 1.53
N PRO A 46 -3.23 11.19 2.66
CA PRO A 46 -3.01 11.79 3.96
C PRO A 46 -1.52 12.13 4.11
N GLY A 47 -1.25 13.29 4.70
CA GLY A 47 0.09 13.84 4.75
C GLY A 47 0.09 15.34 4.93
N GLY A 48 1.28 15.87 5.24
CA GLY A 48 1.43 17.25 5.66
C GLY A 48 2.88 17.70 5.70
N PHE A 49 3.06 18.97 6.02
CA PHE A 49 4.39 19.51 6.32
C PHE A 49 4.86 19.03 7.69
N LEU A 50 6.15 19.21 7.95
CA LEU A 50 6.67 19.14 9.30
C LEU A 50 6.02 20.26 10.15
N ASN A 51 5.61 19.95 11.36
CA ASN A 51 5.02 20.90 12.31
C ASN A 51 6.02 21.98 12.73
N HIS A 52 7.31 21.63 12.82
CA HIS A 52 8.39 22.54 13.15
C HIS A 52 9.74 21.99 12.67
N ALA A 53 10.76 22.85 12.59
CA ALA A 53 12.08 22.49 12.06
C ALA A 53 12.81 21.35 12.79
N GLY A 54 12.42 21.03 14.02
CA GLY A 54 12.99 19.91 14.80
C GLY A 54 12.25 18.58 14.67
N GLU A 55 11.17 18.48 13.88
CA GLU A 55 10.40 17.23 13.73
C GLU A 55 11.12 16.30 12.75
N GLY A 56 11.36 15.04 13.15
CA GLY A 56 11.92 14.03 12.26
C GLY A 56 10.92 13.59 11.21
N ILE A 57 11.40 13.18 10.03
CA ILE A 57 10.54 12.67 8.95
C ILE A 57 9.69 11.47 9.41
N LEU A 58 10.29 10.53 10.15
CA LEU A 58 9.57 9.37 10.67
C LEU A 58 8.58 9.75 11.76
N ASP A 59 8.90 10.73 12.59
CA ASP A 59 7.98 11.24 13.63
C ASP A 59 6.76 11.89 12.97
N ALA A 60 6.97 12.69 11.92
CA ALA A 60 5.91 13.28 11.12
C ALA A 60 5.05 12.19 10.46
N ALA A 61 5.66 11.16 9.86
CA ALA A 61 4.91 10.04 9.29
C ALA A 61 4.06 9.29 10.33
N HIS A 62 4.56 9.12 11.56
CA HIS A 62 3.79 8.53 12.66
C HIS A 62 2.64 9.41 13.13
N ARG A 63 2.86 10.72 13.21
CA ARG A 63 1.83 11.70 13.56
C ARG A 63 0.70 11.70 12.54
N GLU A 64 1.03 11.89 11.26
CA GLU A 64 0.07 11.88 10.15
C GLU A 64 -0.73 10.55 10.12
N LEU A 65 -0.06 9.41 10.39
CA LEU A 65 -0.73 8.12 10.47
C LEU A 65 -1.72 8.08 11.63
N SER A 66 -1.32 8.58 12.81
CA SER A 66 -2.17 8.58 14.01
C SER A 66 -3.38 9.51 13.89
N GLU A 67 -3.21 10.67 13.26
CA GLU A 67 -4.26 11.69 13.09
C GLU A 67 -5.40 11.14 12.23
N GLU A 68 -5.07 10.36 11.20
CA GLU A 68 -6.03 9.93 10.17
C GLU A 68 -6.62 8.54 10.40
N THR A 69 -5.94 7.69 11.17
CA THR A 69 -6.34 6.29 11.35
C THR A 69 -6.58 5.88 12.80
N ALA A 70 -6.34 6.77 13.77
CA ALA A 70 -6.35 6.43 15.21
C ALA A 70 -5.47 5.22 15.58
N LEU A 71 -4.52 4.83 14.72
CA LEU A 71 -3.67 3.66 14.90
C LEU A 71 -2.45 3.99 15.76
N THR A 72 -2.02 2.99 16.54
CA THR A 72 -0.71 2.97 17.18
C THR A 72 0.30 2.22 16.32
N ALA A 73 1.53 2.74 16.24
CA ALA A 73 2.63 2.30 15.37
C ALA A 73 3.01 0.80 15.43
N GLY A 74 2.54 0.04 16.42
CA GLY A 74 2.83 -1.39 16.56
C GLY A 74 1.92 -2.35 15.76
N SER A 75 0.85 -1.84 15.16
CA SER A 75 -0.15 -2.67 14.43
C SER A 75 -0.03 -2.57 12.90
N VAL A 76 0.93 -1.78 12.40
CA VAL A 76 1.05 -1.42 10.99
C VAL A 76 2.45 -1.69 10.49
N HIS A 77 2.57 -2.34 9.33
CA HIS A 77 3.84 -2.36 8.61
C HIS A 77 4.05 -0.98 7.99
N LEU A 78 4.89 -0.15 8.62
CA LEU A 78 5.28 1.16 8.13
C LEU A 78 6.71 1.13 7.59
N GLU A 79 6.92 1.58 6.36
CA GLU A 79 8.25 1.74 5.78
C GLU A 79 8.33 2.95 4.86
N GLN A 80 9.53 3.50 4.69
CA GLN A 80 9.75 4.54 3.68
C GLN A 80 9.56 3.96 2.27
N LEU A 81 8.72 4.61 1.47
CA LEU A 81 8.42 4.22 0.10
C LEU A 81 9.46 4.82 -0.86
N GLY A 82 9.59 6.15 -0.85
CA GLY A 82 10.41 6.92 -1.79
C GLY A 82 10.44 8.41 -1.48
N ILE A 83 11.21 9.16 -2.26
CA ILE A 83 11.35 10.62 -2.16
C ILE A 83 10.91 11.23 -3.48
N TYR A 84 9.98 12.18 -3.42
CA TYR A 84 9.34 12.82 -4.56
C TYR A 84 9.66 14.30 -4.55
N GLY A 85 10.48 14.75 -5.51
CA GLY A 85 11.04 16.10 -5.53
C GLY A 85 11.12 16.71 -6.92
N ASP A 86 10.24 16.29 -7.83
CA ASP A 86 10.18 16.84 -9.18
C ASP A 86 9.86 18.34 -9.13
N VAL A 87 10.52 19.12 -9.99
CA VAL A 87 10.25 20.56 -10.10
C VAL A 87 8.80 20.75 -10.54
N GLY A 88 8.05 21.56 -9.79
CA GLY A 88 6.65 21.85 -10.11
C GLY A 88 5.65 20.79 -9.66
N ARG A 89 6.06 19.77 -8.88
CA ARG A 89 5.11 18.80 -8.28
C ARG A 89 4.05 19.48 -7.39
N ASP A 90 4.43 20.61 -6.80
CA ASP A 90 3.59 21.42 -5.93
C ASP A 90 3.60 22.88 -6.41
N PRO A 91 2.43 23.50 -6.69
CA PRO A 91 2.37 24.89 -7.14
C PRO A 91 2.74 25.91 -6.05
N ARG A 92 2.86 25.50 -4.79
CA ARG A 92 3.28 26.38 -3.68
C ARG A 92 4.78 26.65 -3.66
N GLY A 93 5.58 25.90 -4.43
CA GLY A 93 7.02 26.14 -4.57
C GLY A 93 7.85 24.85 -4.62
N ARG A 94 9.12 24.93 -4.19
CA ARG A 94 10.02 23.78 -4.14
C ARG A 94 9.69 22.90 -2.93
N VAL A 95 8.86 21.89 -3.16
CA VAL A 95 8.45 20.89 -2.15
C VAL A 95 9.09 19.54 -2.45
N VAL A 96 9.60 18.88 -1.43
CA VAL A 96 10.01 17.48 -1.46
C VAL A 96 9.11 16.71 -0.49
N SER A 97 8.51 15.63 -0.97
CA SER A 97 7.74 14.70 -0.15
C SER A 97 8.54 13.42 0.11
N VAL A 98 8.61 13.00 1.37
CA VAL A 98 9.10 11.68 1.74
C VAL A 98 7.89 10.77 1.99
N ALA A 99 7.57 9.93 1.01
CA ALA A 99 6.41 9.08 1.11
C ALA A 99 6.70 7.81 1.92
N HIS A 100 5.71 7.33 2.65
CA HIS A 100 5.75 6.10 3.42
C HIS A 100 4.62 5.17 2.99
N LEU A 101 4.88 3.86 3.03
CA LEU A 101 3.88 2.81 2.86
C LEU A 101 3.49 2.30 4.24
N ALA A 102 2.19 2.34 4.53
CA ALA A 102 1.57 1.68 5.65
C ALA A 102 0.65 0.58 5.12
N ILE A 103 0.76 -0.65 5.63
CA ILE A 103 -0.13 -1.75 5.25
C ILE A 103 -0.50 -2.60 6.46
N ALA A 104 -1.81 -2.77 6.67
CA ALA A 104 -2.33 -3.53 7.80
C ALA A 104 -3.78 -3.98 7.59
N PRO A 105 -4.20 -5.06 8.25
CA PRO A 105 -5.60 -5.49 8.28
C PRO A 105 -6.41 -4.69 9.29
N GLY A 106 -7.73 -4.70 9.13
CA GLY A 106 -8.67 -4.24 10.18
C GLY A 106 -8.51 -2.77 10.57
N LEU A 107 -8.01 -1.94 9.66
CA LEU A 107 -7.92 -0.51 9.90
C LEU A 107 -9.33 0.06 10.10
N PRO A 108 -9.55 1.01 11.04
CA PRO A 108 -10.87 1.56 11.30
C PRO A 108 -11.41 2.35 10.10
N GLU A 109 -12.68 2.76 10.18
CA GLU A 109 -13.16 3.80 9.27
C GLU A 109 -12.39 5.08 9.54
N PRO A 110 -11.91 5.76 8.48
CA PRO A 110 -11.11 6.96 8.65
C PRO A 110 -11.99 8.11 9.15
N VAL A 111 -11.36 9.03 9.85
CA VAL A 111 -12.00 10.26 10.31
C VAL A 111 -11.18 11.40 9.72
N ALA A 112 -11.85 12.33 9.05
CA ALA A 112 -11.16 13.47 8.47
C ALA A 112 -10.41 14.28 9.55
N GLY A 113 -9.12 14.53 9.32
CA GLY A 113 -8.29 15.41 10.13
C GLY A 113 -8.65 16.90 10.00
N THR A 114 -7.85 17.78 10.61
CA THR A 114 -8.15 19.22 10.69
C THR A 114 -8.21 19.94 9.33
N ASP A 115 -7.42 19.49 8.36
CA ASP A 115 -7.29 20.12 7.03
C ASP A 115 -8.01 19.31 5.92
N ALA A 116 -8.69 18.22 6.30
CA ALA A 116 -9.44 17.36 5.41
C ALA A 116 -10.95 17.62 5.54
N ALA A 117 -11.63 17.70 4.41
CA ALA A 117 -13.09 17.83 4.37
C ALA A 117 -13.79 16.48 4.58
N ASP A 118 -13.15 15.38 4.13
CA ASP A 118 -13.63 14.00 4.24
C ASP A 118 -12.45 13.02 4.14
N ALA A 119 -12.66 11.77 4.55
CA ALA A 119 -11.68 10.69 4.38
C ALA A 119 -12.40 9.38 4.04
N ALA A 120 -11.85 8.62 3.09
CA ALA A 120 -12.49 7.39 2.62
C ALA A 120 -11.50 6.32 2.15
N TRP A 121 -11.87 5.06 2.36
CA TRP A 121 -11.25 3.92 1.69
C TRP A 121 -11.68 3.87 0.23
N VAL A 122 -10.73 4.02 -0.68
CA VAL A 122 -10.98 3.97 -2.12
C VAL A 122 -10.33 2.72 -2.72
N PRO A 123 -11.02 1.96 -3.58
CA PRO A 123 -10.42 0.82 -4.27
C PRO A 123 -9.15 1.24 -5.03
N ALA A 124 -8.06 0.50 -4.82
CA ALA A 124 -6.78 0.77 -5.45
C ALA A 124 -6.88 0.78 -7.00
N GLU A 125 -7.74 -0.07 -7.54
CA GLU A 125 -8.05 -0.16 -8.97
C GLU A 125 -8.58 1.15 -9.57
N SER A 126 -9.41 1.90 -8.83
CA SER A 126 -9.90 3.21 -9.29
C SER A 126 -8.78 4.24 -9.40
N VAL A 127 -7.74 4.16 -8.56
CA VAL A 127 -6.56 5.04 -8.68
C VAL A 127 -5.65 4.59 -9.83
N LEU A 128 -5.44 3.28 -9.98
CA LEU A 128 -4.60 2.71 -11.04
C LEU A 128 -5.17 2.98 -12.44
N SER A 129 -6.48 2.85 -12.61
CA SER A 129 -7.20 3.14 -13.86
C SER A 129 -7.33 4.64 -14.16
N GLY A 130 -7.11 5.50 -13.16
CA GLY A 130 -7.25 6.95 -13.29
C GLY A 130 -8.69 7.47 -13.16
N GLU A 131 -9.65 6.59 -12.82
CA GLU A 131 -11.02 6.98 -12.46
C GLU A 131 -11.02 7.93 -11.25
N ALA A 132 -10.28 7.58 -10.20
CA ALA A 132 -10.06 8.44 -9.05
C ALA A 132 -8.93 9.43 -9.34
N ARG A 133 -9.30 10.70 -9.58
CA ARG A 133 -8.34 11.79 -9.76
C ARG A 133 -7.79 12.24 -8.42
N LEU A 134 -6.46 12.37 -8.34
CA LEU A 134 -5.76 12.81 -7.13
C LEU A 134 -5.05 14.14 -7.37
N ALA A 135 -4.91 14.93 -6.31
CA ALA A 135 -4.14 16.16 -6.29
C ALA A 135 -2.64 15.89 -6.48
N PHE A 136 -1.90 16.91 -6.94
CA PHE A 136 -0.45 16.87 -7.13
C PHE A 136 0.00 15.66 -7.99
N ASP A 137 1.09 15.01 -7.61
CA ASP A 137 1.62 13.77 -8.19
C ASP A 137 1.18 12.52 -7.41
N HIS A 138 0.15 12.60 -6.55
CA HIS A 138 -0.20 11.54 -5.61
C HIS A 138 -0.62 10.22 -6.29
N ARG A 139 -1.13 10.26 -7.52
CA ARG A 139 -1.40 9.03 -8.29
C ARG A 139 -0.14 8.22 -8.53
N ARG A 140 1.00 8.87 -8.77
CA ARG A 140 2.30 8.21 -8.90
C ARG A 140 2.71 7.58 -7.57
N ILE A 141 2.62 8.33 -6.48
CA ILE A 141 2.99 7.86 -5.14
C ILE A 141 2.15 6.64 -4.74
N VAL A 142 0.83 6.67 -4.96
CA VAL A 142 -0.06 5.52 -4.71
C VAL A 142 0.31 4.32 -5.57
N THR A 143 0.58 4.54 -6.87
CA THR A 143 0.97 3.47 -7.79
C THR A 143 2.25 2.77 -7.31
N ASP A 144 3.26 3.55 -6.94
CA ASP A 144 4.52 3.03 -6.40
C ASP A 144 4.30 2.27 -5.08
N GLY A 145 3.42 2.79 -4.20
CA GLY A 145 3.07 2.16 -2.92
C GLY A 145 2.34 0.82 -3.10
N ILE A 146 1.43 0.73 -4.07
CA ILE A 146 0.76 -0.53 -4.42
C ILE A 146 1.78 -1.56 -4.94
N GLU A 147 2.66 -1.18 -5.85
CA GLU A 147 3.70 -2.11 -6.35
C GLU A 147 4.67 -2.53 -5.24
N ARG A 148 5.01 -1.63 -4.32
CA ARG A 148 5.80 -1.97 -3.13
C ARG A 148 5.08 -3.00 -2.26
N ALA A 149 3.81 -2.79 -1.96
CA ALA A 149 3.02 -3.75 -1.18
C ALA A 149 2.95 -5.12 -1.85
N ARG A 150 2.71 -5.15 -3.17
CA ARG A 150 2.70 -6.38 -3.96
C ARG A 150 4.02 -7.14 -3.87
N THR A 151 5.14 -6.43 -3.98
CA THR A 151 6.51 -6.97 -3.86
C THR A 151 6.79 -7.50 -2.45
N LYS A 152 6.28 -6.81 -1.41
CA LYS A 152 6.43 -7.28 -0.02
C LYS A 152 5.73 -8.61 0.21
N LEU A 153 4.55 -8.81 -0.37
CA LEU A 153 3.86 -10.10 -0.24
C LEU A 153 4.61 -11.25 -0.92
N GLU A 154 5.45 -10.99 -1.94
CA GLU A 154 6.23 -12.06 -2.58
C GLU A 154 7.26 -12.69 -1.63
N SER A 155 7.83 -11.87 -0.74
CA SER A 155 9.01 -12.23 0.06
C SER A 155 8.77 -12.23 1.56
N THR A 156 7.58 -11.88 2.03
CA THR A 156 7.27 -11.80 3.47
C THR A 156 5.98 -12.51 3.84
N ALA A 157 5.82 -12.87 5.11
CA ALA A 157 4.61 -13.49 5.62
C ALA A 157 3.45 -12.50 5.89
N LEU A 158 3.57 -11.25 5.42
CA LEU A 158 2.63 -10.15 5.70
C LEU A 158 1.17 -10.49 5.36
N ALA A 159 0.94 -11.29 4.31
CA ALA A 159 -0.40 -11.73 3.91
C ALA A 159 -1.15 -12.48 5.04
N THR A 160 -0.45 -13.16 5.93
CA THR A 160 -1.08 -13.91 7.04
C THR A 160 -1.75 -13.00 8.07
N ALA A 161 -1.28 -11.75 8.22
CA ALA A 161 -1.92 -10.77 9.10
C ALA A 161 -3.37 -10.48 8.66
N PHE A 162 -3.64 -10.48 7.35
CA PHE A 162 -4.98 -10.26 6.78
C PHE A 162 -5.94 -11.43 6.95
N CYS A 163 -5.45 -12.59 7.36
CA CYS A 163 -6.26 -13.80 7.51
C CYS A 163 -6.79 -14.01 8.93
N GLY A 164 -6.32 -13.23 9.92
CA GLY A 164 -6.61 -13.43 11.33
C GLY A 164 -5.86 -14.62 11.95
N GLU A 165 -6.27 -15.05 13.15
CA GLU A 165 -5.58 -16.10 13.90
C GLU A 165 -5.68 -17.50 13.25
N LEU A 166 -6.83 -17.79 12.64
CA LEU A 166 -7.16 -19.09 12.06
C LEU A 166 -7.77 -18.95 10.66
N PHE A 167 -7.08 -19.54 9.69
CA PHE A 167 -7.45 -19.42 8.28
C PHE A 167 -7.18 -20.68 7.47
N THR A 168 -7.79 -20.75 6.30
CA THR A 168 -7.57 -21.75 5.27
C THR A 168 -6.59 -21.23 4.23
N ILE A 169 -5.97 -22.12 3.45
CA ILE A 169 -5.12 -21.69 2.32
C ILE A 169 -5.94 -20.93 1.26
N ALA A 170 -7.23 -21.19 1.13
CA ALA A 170 -8.11 -20.47 0.22
C ALA A 170 -8.30 -19.00 0.65
N GLU A 171 -8.49 -18.74 1.95
CA GLU A 171 -8.57 -17.37 2.47
C GLU A 171 -7.23 -16.64 2.32
N LEU A 172 -6.10 -17.34 2.53
CA LEU A 172 -4.78 -16.79 2.24
C LEU A 172 -4.63 -16.47 0.74
N GLN A 173 -5.10 -17.35 -0.15
CA GLN A 173 -5.09 -17.11 -1.60
C GLN A 173 -5.85 -15.83 -1.96
N GLN A 174 -7.06 -15.64 -1.39
CA GLN A 174 -7.87 -14.44 -1.61
C GLN A 174 -7.14 -13.16 -1.21
N VAL A 175 -6.36 -13.17 -0.13
CA VAL A 175 -5.50 -12.03 0.25
C VAL A 175 -4.47 -11.72 -0.84
N TYR A 176 -3.77 -12.74 -1.34
CA TYR A 176 -2.80 -12.56 -2.42
C TYR A 176 -3.45 -12.05 -3.70
N GLU A 177 -4.58 -12.61 -4.10
CA GLU A 177 -5.33 -12.20 -5.29
C GLU A 177 -5.81 -10.74 -5.16
N ALA A 178 -6.34 -10.36 -4.00
CA ALA A 178 -6.81 -9.00 -3.73
C ALA A 178 -5.68 -7.97 -3.82
N VAL A 179 -4.49 -8.28 -3.28
CA VAL A 179 -3.34 -7.37 -3.30
C VAL A 179 -2.67 -7.33 -4.68
N TRP A 180 -2.47 -8.50 -5.30
CA TRP A 180 -1.81 -8.60 -6.61
C TRP A 180 -2.72 -8.19 -7.78
N GLY A 181 -4.04 -8.16 -7.58
CA GLY A 181 -5.01 -7.82 -8.63
C GLY A 181 -5.04 -8.84 -9.76
N THR A 182 -4.80 -10.12 -9.46
CA THR A 182 -4.81 -11.20 -10.44
C THR A 182 -5.23 -12.51 -9.79
N GLU A 183 -5.94 -13.35 -10.52
CA GLU A 183 -6.33 -14.68 -10.06
C GLU A 183 -5.13 -15.63 -10.02
N LEU A 184 -5.12 -16.53 -9.03
CA LEU A 184 -4.06 -17.50 -8.84
C LEU A 184 -4.56 -18.91 -9.11
N ASP A 185 -3.73 -19.71 -9.77
CA ASP A 185 -3.99 -21.14 -9.86
C ASP A 185 -3.95 -21.77 -8.46
N THR A 186 -5.10 -22.26 -7.99
CA THR A 186 -5.28 -22.80 -6.63
C THR A 186 -4.31 -23.94 -6.33
N ARG A 187 -4.05 -24.82 -7.31
CA ARG A 187 -3.19 -25.99 -7.10
C ARG A 187 -1.72 -25.58 -6.93
N ASN A 188 -1.25 -24.66 -7.76
CA ASN A 188 0.08 -24.11 -7.73
C ASN A 188 0.29 -23.27 -6.46
N PHE A 189 -0.67 -22.41 -6.11
CA PHE A 189 -0.62 -21.63 -4.89
C PHE A 189 -0.51 -22.54 -3.66
N TYR A 190 -1.39 -23.54 -3.54
CA TYR A 190 -1.34 -24.53 -2.45
C TYR A 190 0.04 -25.20 -2.36
N ARG A 191 0.58 -25.68 -3.50
CA ARG A 191 1.90 -26.32 -3.56
C ARG A 191 3.01 -25.38 -3.10
N LYS A 192 3.01 -24.13 -3.57
CA LYS A 192 4.05 -23.14 -3.22
C LYS A 192 3.99 -22.78 -1.73
N VAL A 193 2.79 -22.53 -1.18
CA VAL A 193 2.60 -22.24 0.24
C VAL A 193 3.12 -23.38 1.12
N GLN A 194 2.80 -24.63 0.78
CA GLN A 194 3.27 -25.81 1.52
C GLN A 194 4.78 -26.03 1.39
N ALA A 195 5.40 -25.58 0.30
CA ALA A 195 6.85 -25.71 0.09
C ALA A 195 7.67 -24.75 0.97
N VAL A 196 7.07 -23.68 1.49
CA VAL A 196 7.75 -22.73 2.38
C VAL A 196 7.57 -23.19 3.83
N GLU A 197 8.53 -23.99 4.31
CA GLU A 197 8.53 -24.46 5.69
C GLU A 197 8.45 -23.29 6.69
N GLY A 198 7.57 -23.40 7.68
CA GLY A 198 7.38 -22.40 8.72
C GLY A 198 6.59 -21.16 8.32
N PHE A 199 6.11 -21.06 7.08
CA PHE A 199 5.26 -19.94 6.64
C PHE A 199 3.88 -19.99 7.31
N ILE A 200 3.24 -21.16 7.28
CA ILE A 200 1.98 -21.44 7.97
C ILE A 200 2.11 -22.76 8.72
N VAL A 201 1.42 -22.88 9.85
CA VAL A 201 1.44 -24.10 10.66
C VAL A 201 0.02 -24.61 10.90
N PRO A 202 -0.22 -25.94 10.87
CA PRO A 202 -1.54 -26.47 11.15
C PRO A 202 -2.07 -26.08 12.53
N ALA A 203 -3.33 -25.66 12.61
CA ALA A 203 -4.00 -25.31 13.85
C ALA A 203 -4.67 -26.52 14.54
N GLY A 204 -4.13 -27.73 14.34
CA GLY A 204 -4.70 -28.98 14.84
C GLY A 204 -5.65 -29.67 13.85
N SER A 205 -6.72 -30.28 14.37
CA SER A 205 -7.71 -31.05 13.61
C SER A 205 -8.89 -30.21 13.09
N GLY A 206 -8.95 -28.92 13.44
CA GLY A 206 -10.01 -28.01 13.05
C GLY A 206 -10.17 -27.90 11.52
N ARG A 207 -11.42 -27.87 11.07
CA ARG A 207 -11.78 -27.66 9.67
C ARG A 207 -12.91 -26.64 9.55
N ARG A 208 -12.89 -25.84 8.50
CA ARG A 208 -13.92 -24.85 8.17
C ARG A 208 -14.71 -25.32 6.95
N SER A 209 -16.04 -25.24 7.03
CA SER A 209 -16.90 -25.48 5.87
C SER A 209 -16.89 -24.25 4.98
N THR A 210 -16.58 -24.44 3.70
CA THR A 210 -16.49 -23.37 2.69
C THR A 210 -17.36 -23.70 1.47
N GLY A 211 -18.48 -24.40 1.68
CA GLY A 211 -19.38 -24.85 0.59
C GLY A 211 -18.93 -26.14 -0.12
N GLY A 212 -17.87 -26.81 0.36
CA GLY A 212 -17.35 -28.08 -0.17
C GLY A 212 -16.73 -28.96 0.92
N ARG A 213 -15.76 -29.82 0.56
CA ARG A 213 -15.03 -30.64 1.56
C ARG A 213 -14.40 -29.72 2.61
N PRO A 214 -14.60 -29.97 3.91
CA PRO A 214 -14.08 -29.09 4.96
C PRO A 214 -12.57 -28.87 4.83
N ALA A 215 -12.16 -27.60 4.74
CA ALA A 215 -10.78 -27.18 4.56
C ALA A 215 -10.04 -27.16 5.91
N ARG A 216 -8.77 -27.57 5.92
CA ARG A 216 -7.92 -27.54 7.12
C ARG A 216 -7.63 -26.11 7.55
N LEU A 217 -7.62 -25.88 8.87
CA LEU A 217 -7.22 -24.61 9.46
C LEU A 217 -5.70 -24.56 9.74
N TYR A 218 -5.15 -23.39 9.50
CA TYR A 218 -3.77 -23.00 9.74
C TYR A 218 -3.74 -21.70 10.56
N ARG A 219 -2.57 -21.40 11.12
CA ARG A 219 -2.25 -20.13 11.77
C ARG A 219 -0.92 -19.61 11.21
N PRO A 220 -0.57 -18.32 11.42
CA PRO A 220 0.73 -17.80 11.02
C PRO A 220 1.86 -18.63 11.64
N GLY A 221 2.86 -18.98 10.83
CA GLY A 221 4.06 -19.63 11.30
C GLY A 221 5.12 -18.62 11.76
N PRO A 222 6.25 -19.08 12.34
CA PRO A 222 7.29 -18.20 12.86
C PRO A 222 8.13 -17.52 11.75
N LYS A 223 8.00 -17.97 10.49
CA LYS A 223 8.81 -17.46 9.39
C LYS A 223 8.23 -16.15 8.85
N THR A 224 9.01 -15.08 8.92
CA THR A 224 8.60 -13.75 8.44
C THR A 224 9.08 -13.45 7.02
N VAL A 225 10.13 -14.13 6.55
CA VAL A 225 10.70 -14.01 5.20
C VAL A 225 10.51 -15.31 4.42
N LEU A 226 9.90 -15.24 3.24
CA LEU A 226 9.59 -16.40 2.42
C LEU A 226 10.78 -16.79 1.53
N PHE A 227 11.17 -18.06 1.62
CA PHE A 227 12.16 -18.66 0.73
C PHE A 227 11.75 -20.12 0.45
N PRO A 228 11.49 -20.49 -0.82
CA PRO A 228 11.46 -19.60 -2.00
C PRO A 228 10.33 -18.55 -1.93
N PRO A 229 10.45 -17.40 -2.60
CA PRO A 229 9.40 -16.38 -2.63
C PRO A 229 8.16 -16.86 -3.39
N LEU A 230 7.00 -16.31 -3.05
CA LEU A 230 5.76 -16.48 -3.79
C LEU A 230 5.69 -15.43 -4.89
N MET A 231 6.16 -15.78 -6.09
CA MET A 231 6.15 -14.83 -7.22
C MET A 231 4.73 -14.56 -7.71
N ARG A 232 4.41 -13.27 -7.90
CA ARG A 232 3.22 -12.81 -8.62
C ARG A 232 3.30 -13.31 -10.08
N PRO A 233 2.23 -13.87 -10.65
CA PRO A 233 2.20 -14.21 -12.07
C PRO A 233 2.40 -12.94 -12.91
N VAL A 234 3.32 -12.99 -13.88
CA VAL A 234 3.41 -11.96 -14.90
C VAL A 234 2.32 -12.25 -15.93
N PRO A 235 1.42 -11.30 -16.25
CA PRO A 235 0.48 -11.48 -17.34
C PRO A 235 1.25 -11.85 -18.61
N PRO A 236 0.76 -12.77 -19.45
CA PRO A 236 1.35 -12.97 -20.75
C PRO A 236 1.37 -11.62 -21.47
N ALA A 237 2.52 -11.26 -22.07
CA ALA A 237 2.60 -10.04 -22.87
C ALA A 237 1.49 -10.11 -23.92
N THR A 238 0.60 -9.13 -23.94
CA THR A 238 -0.37 -8.97 -25.03
C THR A 238 0.43 -8.82 -26.32
N GLU A 239 0.28 -9.78 -27.23
CA GLU A 239 0.81 -9.69 -28.60
C GLU A 239 0.07 -8.55 -29.32
N GLU A 240 0.51 -7.31 -29.13
CA GLU A 240 0.11 -6.19 -29.97
C GLU A 240 1.20 -5.87 -30.99
N SER A 241 0.79 -5.85 -32.25
CA SER A 241 1.48 -5.26 -33.41
C SER A 241 2.67 -6.04 -34.01
N THR A 242 2.38 -7.16 -34.66
CA THR A 242 3.13 -7.57 -35.88
C THR A 242 2.16 -7.86 -37.02
N ARG A 243 1.38 -6.84 -37.41
CA ARG A 243 0.62 -6.84 -38.66
C ARG A 243 0.52 -5.43 -39.22
N GLU A 244 1.65 -4.81 -39.53
CA GLU A 244 1.69 -3.74 -40.53
C GLU A 244 3.00 -3.86 -41.32
N GLY A 245 2.89 -3.93 -42.64
CA GLY A 245 4.03 -3.94 -43.56
C GLY A 245 3.98 -5.00 -44.66
N GLY A 246 2.83 -5.17 -45.32
CA GLY A 246 2.71 -6.06 -46.47
C GLY A 246 1.51 -5.72 -47.33
N GLU A 247 1.61 -4.62 -48.08
CA GLU A 247 1.10 -4.44 -49.45
C GLU A 247 1.68 -3.15 -50.06
#